data_AF-G2E4A2-F1
#
_entry.id   AF-G2E4A2-F1
#
_cell.length_a   1.000
_cell.length_b   1.000
_cell.length_c   1.000
_cell.angle_alpha   90.00
_cell.angle_beta   90.00
_cell.angle_gamma   90.00
#
_symmetry.space_group_name_H-M   'P 1'
#
loop_
_entity.id
_entity.type
_entity.pdbx_description
1 polymer ?
#
loop_
_entity_poly.entity_id
_entity_poly.type
_entity_poly.pdbx_seq_one_letter_code
_entity_poly.pdbx_strand_id
1 'polypeptide(L)' 'MATMERLELAAQSSQLVKDVRHLVEKYRSIFAWDVPELDQELSDTMILTAIRQALDAVEEDLRRRAAES' A
#
# COMPACT_ATOMS: atom_id res chain seq x y z
N MET A 1 18.70 11.23 -15.17
CA MET A 1 17.72 11.84 -14.25
C MET A 1 17.23 10.75 -13.33
N ALA A 2 18.07 10.33 -12.38
CA ALA A 2 17.72 9.16 -11.57
C ALA A 2 18.48 9.09 -10.24
N THR A 3 19.63 9.75 -10.10
CA THR A 3 20.43 9.59 -8.86
C THR A 3 19.84 10.39 -7.70
N MET A 4 19.34 11.61 -7.96
CA MET A 4 18.74 12.45 -6.91
C MET A 4 17.36 11.93 -6.50
N GLU A 5 16.51 11.60 -7.48
CA GLU A 5 15.16 11.08 -7.23
C GLU A 5 15.18 9.76 -6.47
N ARG A 6 16.14 8.87 -6.76
CA ARG A 6 16.34 7.63 -5.97
C ARG A 6 16.80 7.90 -4.55
N LEU A 7 17.65 8.91 -4.33
CA LEU A 7 18.13 9.26 -3.00
C LEU A 7 17.00 9.82 -2.13
N GLU A 8 16.16 10.69 -2.72
CA GLU A 8 14.97 11.24 -2.07
C GLU A 8 13.96 10.15 -1.74
N LEU A 9 13.71 9.21 -2.66
CA LEU A 9 12.84 8.06 -2.39
C LEU A 9 13.40 7.17 -1.28
N ALA A 10 14.71 6.92 -1.27
CA ALA A 10 15.35 6.14 -0.20
C ALA A 10 15.22 6.83 1.16
N ALA A 11 15.38 8.16 1.21
CA ALA A 11 15.19 8.95 2.42
C ALA A 11 13.74 8.90 2.94
N GLN A 12 12.76 8.86 2.04
CA GLN A 12 11.34 8.77 2.38
C GLN A 12 10.81 7.35 2.56
N SER A 13 11.63 6.32 2.35
CA SER A 13 11.21 4.91 2.44
C SER A 13 10.53 4.57 3.77
N SER A 14 11.03 5.12 4.87
CA SER A 14 10.43 4.93 6.20
C SER A 14 9.03 5.54 6.31
N GLN A 15 8.79 6.69 5.66
CA GLN A 15 7.48 7.33 5.63
C GLN A 15 6.52 6.52 4.76
N LEU A 16 6.97 6.04 3.60
CA LEU A 16 6.17 5.16 2.74
C LEU A 16 5.70 3.90 3.48
N VAL A 17 6.59 3.28 4.27
CA VAL A 17 6.22 2.11 5.08
C VAL A 17 5.17 2.47 6.14
N LYS A 18 5.26 3.65 6.77
CA LYS A 18 4.23 4.11 7.73
C LYS A 18 2.89 4.32 7.06
N ASP A 19 2.87 4.91 5.87
CA ASP A 19 1.64 5.17 5.14
C ASP A 19 0.94 3.86 4.74
N VAL A 20 1.71 2.86 4.28
CA VAL A 20 1.16 1.53 4.00
C VAL A 20 0.64 0.83 5.26
N ARG A 21 1.30 0.99 6.41
CA ARG A 21 0.79 0.48 7.71
C ARG A 21 -0.54 1.12 8.09
N HIS A 22 -0.65 2.44 7.95
CA HIS A 22 -1.92 3.14 8.20
C HIS A 22 -3.04 2.68 7.27
N LEU A 23 -2.73 2.30 6.02
CA LEU A 23 -3.74 1.71 5.14
C LEU A 23 -4.25 0.37 5.68
N VAL A 24 -3.36 -0.49 6.20
CA VAL A 24 -3.76 -1.76 6.81
C VAL A 24 -4.69 -1.52 8.00
N GLU A 25 -4.29 -0.63 8.91
CA GLU A 25 -5.08 -0.27 10.10
C GLU A 25 -6.44 0.34 9.73
N LYS A 26 -6.45 1.25 8.75
CA LYS A 26 -7.68 1.89 8.25
C LYS A 26 -8.67 0.85 7.74
N TYR A 27 -8.24 -0.08 6.89
CA TYR A 27 -9.15 -1.07 6.34
C TYR A 27 -9.58 -2.11 7.38
N ARG A 28 -8.69 -2.45 8.34
CA ARG A 28 -9.07 -3.29 9.47
C ARG A 28 -10.21 -2.66 10.28
N SER A 29 -10.11 -1.36 10.56
CA SER A 29 -11.16 -0.61 11.26
C SER A 29 -12.45 -0.49 10.44
N ILE A 30 -12.38 -0.28 9.12
CA ILE A 30 -13.56 -0.23 8.23
C ILE A 30 -14.35 -1.54 8.28
N PHE A 31 -13.65 -2.68 8.30
CA PHE A 31 -14.29 -4.00 8.42
C PHE A 31 -14.69 -4.36 9.85
N ALA A 32 -14.38 -3.51 10.84
CA ALA A 32 -14.49 -3.81 12.27
C ALA A 32 -13.76 -5.12 12.65
N TRP A 33 -12.59 -5.34 12.04
CA TRP A 33 -11.74 -6.51 12.29
C TRP A 33 -10.70 -6.28 13.39
N ASP A 34 -10.80 -5.15 14.10
CA ASP A 34 -9.98 -4.75 15.22
C ASP A 34 -10.54 -5.24 16.57
N VAL A 35 -11.11 -6.45 16.59
CA VAL A 35 -11.71 -7.06 17.78
C VAL A 35 -10.96 -8.34 18.20
N PRO A 36 -10.88 -8.67 19.50
CA PRO A 36 -10.12 -9.83 20.00
C PRO A 36 -10.56 -11.20 19.44
N GLU A 37 -11.80 -11.30 18.97
CA GLU A 37 -12.40 -12.55 18.49
C GLU A 37 -11.93 -12.97 17.08
N LEU A 38 -11.28 -12.06 16.36
CA LEU A 38 -10.80 -12.30 15.01
C LEU A 38 -9.29 -12.53 14.99
N ASP A 39 -8.86 -13.40 14.07
CA ASP A 39 -7.45 -13.59 13.79
C ASP A 39 -6.90 -12.34 13.09
N GLN A 40 -6.23 -11.50 13.88
CA GLN A 40 -5.66 -10.25 13.39
C GLN A 40 -4.54 -10.48 12.37
N GLU A 41 -3.76 -11.56 12.50
CA GLU A 41 -2.67 -11.86 11.57
C GLU A 41 -3.23 -12.27 10.19
N LEU A 42 -4.28 -13.08 10.19
CA LEU A 42 -5.01 -13.42 8.97
C LEU A 42 -5.64 -12.17 8.34
N SER A 43 -6.29 -11.33 9.14
CA SER A 43 -6.89 -10.07 8.70
C SER A 43 -5.86 -9.14 8.04
N ASP A 44 -4.69 -9.00 8.66
CA ASP A 44 -3.58 -8.18 8.15
C ASP A 44 -3.04 -8.71 6.84
N THR A 45 -2.92 -10.04 6.73
CA THR A 45 -2.47 -10.71 5.52
C THR A 45 -3.46 -10.49 4.37
N MET A 46 -4.76 -10.60 4.65
CA MET A 46 -5.81 -10.35 3.65
C MET A 46 -5.79 -8.90 3.17
N ILE A 47 -5.70 -7.93 4.09
CA ILE A 47 -5.67 -6.50 3.74
C ILE A 47 -4.39 -6.15 2.97
N LEU A 48 -3.23 -6.65 3.40
CA LEU A 48 -1.97 -6.41 2.68
C LEU A 48 -2.00 -7.00 1.27
N THR A 49 -2.62 -8.17 1.09
CA THR A 49 -2.81 -8.78 -0.23
C THR A 49 -3.70 -7.90 -1.12
N ALA A 50 -4.80 -7.38 -0.59
CA ALA A 50 -5.67 -6.45 -1.32
C ALA A 50 -4.94 -5.14 -1.68
N ILE A 51 -4.10 -4.61 -0.78
CA ILE A 51 -3.28 -3.42 -1.05
C ILE A 51 -2.31 -3.69 -2.22
N ARG A 52 -1.67 -4.85 -2.28
CA ARG A 52 -0.79 -5.22 -3.41
C ARG A 52 -1.56 -5.26 -4.73
N GLN A 53 -2.74 -5.88 -4.75
CA GLN A 53 -3.59 -5.91 -5.94
C GLN A 53 -4.02 -4.50 -6.38
N ALA A 54 -4.30 -3.61 -5.42
CA ALA A 54 -4.61 -2.21 -5.72
C ALA A 54 -3.41 -1.46 -6.31
N LEU A 55 -2.19 -1.74 -5.83
CA LEU A 55 -0.96 -1.19 -6.42
C LEU A 55 -0.76 -1.67 -7.85
N ASP A 56 -0.98 -2.96 -8.13
CA ASP A 56 -0.89 -3.52 -9.48
C ASP A 56 -1.86 -2.79 -10.43
N ALA A 57 -3.11 -2.58 -10.00
CA ALA A 57 -4.11 -1.86 -10.79
C ALA A 57 -3.74 -0.38 -11.05
N VAL A 58 -3.14 0.29 -10.06
CA VAL A 58 -2.62 1.66 -10.23
C VAL A 58 -1.45 1.69 -11.21
N GLU A 59 -0.53 0.73 -11.13
CA GLU A 59 0.59 0.62 -12.06
C GLU A 59 0.11 0.41 -13.50
N GLU A 60 -0.87 -0.47 -13.71
CA GLU A 60 -1.50 -0.69 -15.01
C GLU A 60 -2.15 0.60 -15.56
N ASP A 61 -2.88 1.35 -14.73
CA ASP A 61 -3.49 2.63 -15.13
C ASP A 61 -2.43 3.67 -15.52
N LEU A 62 -1.36 3.81 -14.73
CA LEU A 62 -0.26 4.73 -15.04
C LEU A 62 0.44 4.36 -16.35
N ARG A 63 0.67 3.07 -16.62
CA ARG A 63 1.24 2.60 -17.89
C ARG A 63 0.35 2.90 -19.08
N ARG A 64 -0.97 2.67 -18.94
CA ARG A 64 -1.94 2.97 -20.00
C ARG A 64 -1.93 4.46 -20.34
N ARG A 65 -2.00 5.34 -19.33
CA ARG A 65 -1.97 6.81 -19.55
C ARG A 65 -0.70 7.27 -20.24
N ALA A 66 0.44 6.68 -19.89
CA ALA A 66 1.72 6.99 -20.52
C ALA A 66 1.80 6.55 -21.99
N ALA A 67 1.08 5.49 -22.38
CA ALA A 67 1.00 5.02 -23.77
C ALA A 67 0.03 5.84 -24.64
N GLU A 68 -0.90 6.54 -24.02
CA GLU A 68 -1.89 7.42 -24.66
C GLU A 68 -1.40 8.88 -24.82
N SER A 69 -0.25 9.22 -24.21
CA SER A 69 0.38 10.55 -24.22
C SER A 69 1.49 10.65 -25.28
#